data_AF-A0A0D3CFL1-F1
#
_entry.id   AF-A0A0D3CFL1-F1
#
_cell.length_a   1.000
_cell.length_b   1.000
_cell.length_c   1.000
_cell.angle_alpha   90.00
_cell.angle_beta   90.00
_cell.angle_gamma   90.00
#
_symmetry.space_group_name_H-M   'P 1'
#
loop_
_entity.id
_entity.type
_entity.pdbx_description
1 polymer ?
#
loop_
_entity_poly.entity_id
_entity_poly.type
_entity_poly.pdbx_seq_one_letter_code
_entity_poly.pdbx_strand_id
1 'polypeptide(L)'
;RHSYGVPSRCWCGKGVVIFYSRTDDNPYRRFYRCEIGAHRKKENHLFKWVDEALLDEIRRVEAEQGRIVEEIEDLKSSMTQRIEEKVRKQKNSLELGFLGSILWLFGRLRSQE
;
A
#
# COMPACT_ATOMS: atom_id res chain seq x y z
N ARG A 1 -10.38 -11.21 24.24
CA ARG A 1 -10.10 -10.26 23.14
C ARG A 1 -9.70 -11.06 21.92
N HIS A 2 -10.44 -10.96 20.83
CA HIS A 2 -10.10 -11.57 19.54
C HIS A 2 -8.98 -10.71 18.90
N SER A 3 -7.83 -11.30 18.56
CA SER A 3 -6.79 -10.65 17.79
C SER A 3 -7.03 -10.87 16.29
N TYR A 4 -7.05 -9.79 15.50
CA TYR A 4 -7.04 -9.89 14.03
C TYR A 4 -5.62 -10.26 13.56
N GLY A 5 -5.51 -11.16 12.58
CA GLY A 5 -4.21 -11.58 12.06
C GLY A 5 -3.47 -12.58 12.97
N VAL A 6 -2.15 -12.67 12.77
CA VAL A 6 -1.27 -13.59 13.49
C VAL A 6 -0.94 -13.03 14.88
N PRO A 7 -1.33 -13.72 15.96
CA PRO A 7 -1.12 -13.22 17.31
C PRO A 7 0.33 -13.35 17.75
N SER A 8 0.92 -12.25 18.23
CA SER A 8 2.28 -12.23 18.78
C SER A 8 2.33 -12.44 20.30
N ARG A 9 1.30 -12.00 21.03
CA ARG A 9 1.19 -12.13 22.50
C ARG A 9 -0.24 -12.35 22.96
N CYS A 10 -0.41 -13.02 24.09
CA CYS A 10 -1.69 -13.08 24.79
C CYS A 10 -1.91 -11.79 25.61
N TRP A 11 -3.17 -11.48 25.94
CA TRP A 11 -3.53 -10.37 26.82
C TRP A 11 -2.89 -10.43 28.23
N CYS A 12 -2.43 -11.61 28.67
CA CYS A 12 -1.70 -11.81 29.92
C CYS A 12 -0.19 -11.50 29.81
N GLY A 13 0.28 -11.00 28.66
CA GLY A 13 1.68 -10.64 28.40
C GLY A 13 2.58 -11.80 27.96
N LYS A 14 2.15 -13.05 28.16
CA LYS A 14 2.90 -14.25 27.75
C LYS A 14 2.86 -14.50 26.24
N GLY A 15 3.84 -15.28 25.79
CA GLY A 15 3.98 -15.68 24.39
C GLY A 15 2.83 -16.56 23.90
N VAL A 16 2.86 -16.79 22.59
CA VAL A 16 1.92 -17.64 21.88
C VAL A 16 2.69 -18.80 21.24
N VAL A 17 2.16 -20.00 21.37
CA VAL A 17 2.76 -21.24 20.87
C VAL A 17 1.76 -21.92 19.93
N ILE A 18 2.26 -22.66 18.92
CA ILE A 18 1.43 -23.43 18.01
C ILE A 18 1.21 -24.84 18.57
N PHE A 19 -0.03 -25.29 18.57
CA PHE A 19 -0.43 -26.64 18.93
C PHE A 19 -1.18 -27.32 17.80
N TYR A 20 -1.31 -28.64 17.91
CA TYR A 20 -2.12 -29.46 17.02
C TYR A 20 -3.38 -29.90 17.75
N SER A 21 -4.53 -29.73 17.10
CA SER A 21 -5.81 -30.20 17.61
C SER A 21 -5.86 -31.72 17.62
N ARG A 22 -6.43 -32.26 18.69
CA ARG A 22 -6.66 -33.69 18.91
C ARG A 22 -8.15 -34.04 18.92
N THR A 23 -9.01 -33.10 18.54
CA THR A 23 -10.46 -33.31 18.48
C THR A 23 -10.84 -34.02 17.19
N ASP A 24 -11.83 -34.90 17.23
CA ASP A 24 -12.30 -35.64 16.06
C ASP A 24 -12.87 -34.72 14.97
N ASP A 25 -13.47 -33.59 15.34
CA ASP A 25 -14.00 -32.60 14.38
C ASP A 25 -12.91 -31.82 13.63
N ASN A 26 -11.71 -31.74 14.20
CA ASN A 26 -10.61 -30.92 13.67
C ASN A 26 -9.27 -31.63 13.91
N PRO A 27 -9.06 -32.84 13.37
CA PRO A 27 -7.86 -33.62 13.68
C PRO A 27 -6.63 -32.94 13.08
N TYR A 28 -5.57 -32.82 13.86
CA TYR A 28 -4.28 -32.23 13.47
C TYR A 28 -4.32 -30.77 12.98
N ARG A 29 -5.47 -30.08 13.05
CA ARG A 29 -5.55 -28.67 12.69
C ARG A 29 -4.72 -27.84 13.67
N ARG A 30 -3.93 -26.90 13.16
CA ARG A 30 -2.99 -26.09 13.96
C ARG A 30 -3.67 -24.85 14.52
N PHE A 31 -3.41 -24.53 15.78
CA PHE A 31 -3.89 -23.30 16.41
C PHE A 31 -2.81 -22.63 17.26
N TYR A 32 -2.88 -21.31 17.33
CA TYR A 32 -2.16 -20.46 18.26
C TYR A 32 -2.82 -20.51 19.63
N ARG A 33 -2.04 -20.71 20.69
CA ARG A 33 -2.52 -20.62 22.08
C ARG A 33 -1.50 -19.96 22.99
N CYS A 34 -1.98 -19.28 24.03
CA CYS A 34 -1.10 -18.76 25.07
C CYS A 34 -0.30 -19.87 25.76
N GLU A 35 1.00 -19.62 25.94
CA GLU A 35 1.96 -20.52 26.60
C GLU A 35 1.47 -21.05 27.95
N ILE A 36 0.98 -20.16 28.83
CA ILE A 36 0.46 -20.55 30.16
C ILE A 36 -1.03 -20.93 30.14
N GLY A 37 -1.75 -20.56 29.07
CA GLY A 37 -3.20 -20.78 28.96
C GLY A 37 -3.58 -22.25 28.77
N ALA A 38 -2.62 -23.12 28.45
CA ALA A 38 -2.82 -24.57 28.50
C ALA A 38 -2.97 -25.08 29.93
N HIS A 39 -2.25 -24.47 30.89
CA HIS A 39 -2.25 -24.85 32.30
C HIS A 39 -3.32 -24.12 33.12
N ARG A 40 -3.75 -22.93 32.67
CA ARG A 40 -4.76 -22.10 33.34
C ARG A 40 -6.14 -22.22 32.72
N LYS A 41 -6.77 -23.39 32.85
CA LYS A 41 -8.08 -23.69 32.21
C LYS A 41 -9.25 -22.80 32.67
N LYS A 42 -9.14 -22.17 33.85
CA LYS A 42 -10.18 -21.27 34.41
C LYS A 42 -10.13 -19.86 33.80
N GLU A 43 -9.02 -19.50 33.17
CA GLU A 43 -8.82 -18.19 32.55
C GLU A 43 -9.00 -18.31 31.03
N ASN A 44 -9.71 -17.36 30.42
CA ASN A 44 -9.91 -17.37 28.96
C ASN A 44 -8.70 -16.73 28.27
N HIS A 45 -7.74 -17.57 27.88
CA HIS A 45 -6.53 -17.16 27.17
C HIS A 45 -6.70 -17.17 25.65
N LEU A 46 -5.73 -16.57 24.95
CA LEU A 46 -5.69 -16.54 23.49
C LEU A 46 -5.78 -17.96 22.89
N PHE A 47 -6.70 -18.10 21.94
CA PHE A 47 -6.87 -19.23 21.04
C PHE A 47 -7.24 -18.67 19.66
N LYS A 48 -6.56 -19.10 18.60
CA LYS A 48 -6.92 -18.75 17.21
C LYS A 48 -6.39 -19.82 16.25
N TRP A 49 -7.18 -20.22 15.26
CA TRP A 49 -6.72 -21.15 14.24
C TRP A 49 -5.64 -20.52 13.37
N VAL A 50 -4.62 -21.30 12.99
CA VAL A 50 -3.48 -20.79 12.22
C VAL A 50 -3.93 -20.33 10.84
N ASP A 51 -4.75 -21.13 10.17
CA ASP A 51 -5.29 -20.81 8.84
C ASP A 51 -6.15 -19.54 8.85
N GLU A 52 -7.03 -19.36 9.84
CA GLU A 52 -7.83 -18.14 9.99
C GLU A 52 -6.97 -16.90 10.24
N ALA A 53 -5.93 -17.04 11.08
CA ALA A 53 -4.99 -15.96 11.34
C ALA A 53 -4.19 -15.56 10.10
N LEU A 54 -3.76 -16.53 9.30
CA LEU A 54 -3.06 -16.26 8.04
C LEU A 54 -3.99 -15.63 7.00
N LEU A 55 -5.25 -16.08 6.91
CA LEU A 55 -6.25 -15.48 6.03
C LEU A 55 -6.54 -14.02 6.41
N ASP A 56 -6.58 -13.69 7.70
CA ASP A 56 -6.69 -12.29 8.16
C ASP A 56 -5.50 -11.45 7.68
N GLU A 57 -4.26 -11.96 7.79
CA GLU A 57 -3.08 -11.23 7.31
C GLU A 57 -3.08 -11.05 5.80
N ILE A 58 -3.46 -12.08 5.03
CA ILE A 58 -3.57 -11.99 3.57
C ILE A 58 -4.56 -10.90 3.18
N ARG A 59 -5.77 -10.89 3.77
CA ARG A 59 -6.77 -9.85 3.51
C ARG A 59 -6.27 -8.45 3.83
N ARG A 60 -5.51 -8.31 4.91
CA ARG A 60 -4.90 -7.02 5.28
C ARG A 60 -3.88 -6.57 4.25
N VAL A 61 -3.02 -7.48 3.79
CA VAL A 61 -2.02 -7.20 2.76
C VAL A 61 -2.69 -6.84 1.43
N GLU A 62 -3.73 -7.56 1.03
CA GLU A 62 -4.51 -7.26 -0.18
C GLU A 62 -5.14 -5.87 -0.12
N ALA A 63 -5.72 -5.49 1.02
CA ALA A 63 -6.30 -4.16 1.22
C ALA A 63 -5.24 -3.05 1.13
N GLU A 64 -4.07 -3.25 1.77
CA GLU A 64 -2.98 -2.29 1.71
C GLU A 64 -2.38 -2.19 0.30
N GLN A 65 -2.21 -3.32 -0.38
CA GLN A 65 -1.77 -3.36 -1.78
C GLN A 65 -2.73 -2.59 -2.68
N GLY A 66 -4.04 -2.74 -2.49
CA GLY A 66 -5.06 -1.98 -3.22
C GLY A 66 -4.89 -0.47 -3.04
N ARG A 67 -4.69 0.00 -1.81
CA ARG A 67 -4.42 1.42 -1.52
C ARG A 67 -3.15 1.93 -2.21
N ILE A 68 -2.07 1.16 -2.14
CA ILE A 68 -0.78 1.54 -2.75
C ILE A 68 -0.93 1.64 -4.29
N VAL A 69 -1.67 0.71 -4.90
CA VAL A 69 -1.92 0.75 -6.36
C VAL A 69 -2.68 2.03 -6.74
N GLU A 70 -3.74 2.37 -5.99
CA GLU A 70 -4.51 3.61 -6.20
C GLU A 70 -3.61 4.86 -6.07
N GLU A 71 -2.80 4.94 -5.01
CA GLU A 71 -1.87 6.05 -4.80
C GLU A 71 -0.82 6.18 -5.92
N ILE A 72 -0.34 5.05 -6.47
CA ILE A 72 0.59 5.04 -7.62
C ILE A 72 -0.10 5.54 -8.89
N GLU A 73 -1.35 5.13 -9.13
CA GLU A 73 -2.12 5.57 -10.29
C GLU A 73 -2.41 7.07 -10.25
N ASP A 74 -2.79 7.59 -9.09
CA ASP A 74 -3.00 9.04 -8.87
C ASP A 74 -1.72 9.84 -9.07
N LEU A 75 -0.60 9.33 -8.54
CA LEU A 75 0.70 9.98 -8.66
C LEU A 75 1.19 9.97 -10.12
N LYS A 76 0.97 8.86 -10.84
CA LYS A 76 1.24 8.74 -12.27
C LYS A 76 0.40 9.72 -13.09
N SER A 77 -0.90 9.83 -12.80
CA SER A 77 -1.81 10.77 -13.47
C SER A 77 -1.37 12.22 -13.26
N SER A 78 -1.12 12.60 -12.01
CA SER A 78 -0.64 13.92 -11.62
C SER A 78 0.70 14.29 -12.28
N MET A 79 1.63 13.32 -12.35
CA MET A 79 2.92 13.52 -13.00
C MET A 79 2.76 13.71 -14.51
N THR A 80 1.92 12.90 -15.16
CA THR A 80 1.66 12.99 -16.60
C THR A 80 1.09 14.35 -16.96
N GLN A 81 0.09 14.85 -16.22
CA GLN A 81 -0.48 16.18 -16.42
C GLN A 81 0.57 17.30 -16.30
N ARG A 82 1.43 17.24 -15.26
CA ARG A 82 2.50 18.23 -15.07
C ARG A 82 3.53 18.21 -16.21
N ILE A 83 3.86 17.03 -16.73
CA ILE A 83 4.77 16.90 -17.87
C ILE A 83 4.12 17.51 -19.11
N GLU A 84 2.86 17.16 -19.41
CA GLU A 84 2.12 17.72 -20.55
C GLU A 84 2.00 19.24 -20.50
N GLU A 85 1.73 19.81 -19.32
CA GLU A 85 1.71 21.26 -19.12
C GLU A 85 3.06 21.92 -19.39
N LYS A 86 4.15 21.32 -18.88
CA LYS A 86 5.51 21.83 -19.12
C LYS A 86 5.89 21.75 -20.59
N VAL A 87 5.61 20.63 -21.25
CA VAL A 87 5.85 20.43 -22.69
C VAL A 87 5.08 21.47 -23.50
N ARG A 88 3.80 21.72 -23.17
CA ARG A 88 2.97 22.73 -23.84
C ARG A 88 3.50 24.15 -23.63
N LYS A 89 3.92 24.50 -22.42
CA LYS A 89 4.56 25.81 -22.14
C LYS A 89 5.87 25.99 -22.90
N GLN A 90 6.71 24.95 -22.97
CA GLN A 90 7.96 24.99 -23.73
C GLN A 90 7.70 25.18 -25.23
N LYS A 91 6.72 24.47 -25.80
CA LYS A 91 6.33 24.64 -27.21
C LYS A 91 5.85 26.07 -27.50
N ASN A 92 4.95 26.60 -26.67
CA ASN A 92 4.44 27.97 -26.84
C ASN A 92 5.56 29.02 -26.73
N SER A 93 6.49 28.83 -25.79
CA SER A 93 7.65 29.72 -25.64
C SER A 93 8.57 29.69 -26.87
N LEU A 94 8.77 28.52 -27.47
CA LEU A 94 9.59 28.35 -28.67
C LEU A 94 8.94 29.04 -29.88
N GLU A 95 7.63 28.89 -30.06
CA GLU A 95 6.88 29.53 -31.14
C GLU A 95 6.89 31.07 -31.02
N LEU A 96 6.65 31.60 -29.81
CA LEU A 96 6.73 33.05 -29.56
C LEU A 96 8.15 33.59 -29.81
N GLY A 97 9.19 32.86 -29.39
CA GLY A 97 10.58 33.26 -29.64
C GLY A 97 10.95 33.28 -31.13
N PHE A 98 10.45 32.30 -31.88
CA PHE A 98 10.65 32.23 -33.34
C PHE A 98 9.98 33.39 -34.06
N LEU A 99 8.71 33.67 -33.75
CA LEU A 99 7.97 34.80 -34.33
C LEU A 99 8.61 36.14 -33.99
N GLY A 100 9.07 36.33 -32.75
CA GLY A 100 9.80 37.54 -32.34
C GLY A 100 11.08 37.75 -33.14
N SER A 101 11.84 36.67 -33.40
CA SER A 101 13.06 36.73 -34.21
C SER A 101 12.76 37.11 -35.66
N ILE A 102 11.70 36.54 -36.23
CA ILE A 102 11.24 36.88 -37.59
C ILE A 102 10.83 38.35 -37.68
N LEU A 103 10.00 38.83 -36.75
CA LEU A 103 9.53 40.23 -36.74
C LEU A 103 10.69 41.21 -36.60
N TRP A 104 11.69 40.87 -35.78
CA TRP A 104 12.91 41.66 -35.64
C TRP A 104 13.71 41.75 -36.95
N LEU A 105 13.89 40.61 -37.65
CA LEU A 105 14.55 40.58 -38.95
C LEU A 105 13.82 41.43 -40.00
N PHE A 106 12.49 41.36 -40.06
CA PHE A 106 11.69 42.18 -40.98
C PHE A 106 11.80 43.68 -40.69
N GLY A 107 11.77 44.08 -39.41
CA GLY A 107 11.97 45.48 -39.03
C GLY A 107 13.37 45.99 -39.41
N ARG A 108 14.38 45.14 -39.30
CA ARG A 108 15.75 45.44 -39.73
C ARG A 108 15.88 45.57 -41.25
N LEU A 109 15.20 44.72 -42.03
CA LEU A 109 15.19 44.80 -43.49
C LEU A 109 14.56 46.11 -43.98
N ARG A 110 13.41 46.50 -43.40
CA ARG A 110 12.68 47.72 -43.78
C ARG A 110 13.40 49.02 -43.37
N SER A 111 14.39 48.96 -42.48
CA SER A 111 15.19 50.12 -42.08
C SER A 111 16.43 50.34 -42.98
N GLN A 112 16.66 49.45 -43.95
CA GLN A 112 17.77 49.52 -44.92
C GLN A 112 17.30 49.97 -46.32
N GLU A 113 15.99 50.20 -46.50
CA GLU A 113 15.37 50.86 -47.67
C GLU A 113 15.09 52.33 -47.34
#